data_AF-S3IL73-F1
#
_entry.id   AF-S3IL73-F1
#
_cell.length_a   1.000
_cell.length_b   1.000
_cell.length_c   1.000
_cell.angle_alpha   90.00
_cell.angle_beta   90.00
_cell.angle_gamma   90.00
#
_symmetry.space_group_name_H-M   'P 1'
#
loop_
_entity.id
_entity.type
_entity.pdbx_description
1 polymer ?
#
loop_
_entity_poly.entity_id
_entity_poly.type
_entity_poly.pdbx_seq_one_letter_code
_entity_poly.pdbx_strand_id
1 'polypeptide(L)'
;MGRRVFIGNDAGVMKFRATNLTTIDSRYADISQLTIHEQMAPMVPKDSGVAVFNVTGSINVGLTKSYSYPPFILLKSNIGVVPGYPNLWATINPNSLVVTISTRFVHTVTWYAFDELV
;
A
#
# COMPACT_ATOMS: atom_id res chain seq x y z
N MET A 1 12.44 -3.48 11.76
CA MET A 1 13.07 -3.54 10.42
C MET A 1 12.26 -2.62 9.51
N GLY A 2 12.90 -1.70 8.79
CA GLY A 2 12.22 -0.69 7.96
C GLY A 2 12.18 -1.11 6.49
N ARG A 3 11.01 -1.06 5.87
CA ARG A 3 10.81 -1.32 4.44
C ARG A 3 11.11 -0.06 3.63
N ARG A 4 11.73 -0.20 2.47
CA ARG A 4 11.98 0.93 1.55
C ARG A 4 11.03 0.83 0.36
N VAL A 5 10.35 1.94 0.07
CA VAL A 5 9.35 2.05 -1.01
C VAL A 5 9.69 3.26 -1.88
N PHE A 6 9.70 3.08 -3.19
CA PHE A 6 9.81 4.13 -4.18
C PHE A 6 8.54 4.20 -5.02
N ILE A 7 7.93 5.38 -5.05
CA ILE A 7 6.82 5.69 -5.96
C ILE A 7 7.19 7.00 -6.65
N GLY A 8 7.43 6.97 -7.95
CA GLY A 8 7.78 8.18 -8.66
C GLY A 8 8.28 7.96 -10.07
N ASN A 9 8.59 9.07 -10.74
CA ASN A 9 9.25 9.04 -12.03
C ASN A 9 10.74 8.79 -11.86
N ASP A 10 11.28 7.89 -12.67
CA ASP A 10 12.69 7.61 -12.76
C ASP A 10 13.10 7.54 -14.23
N ALA A 11 13.89 8.52 -14.68
CA ALA A 11 14.31 8.67 -16.07
C ALA A 11 13.16 8.58 -17.10
N GLY A 12 12.01 9.19 -16.81
CA GLY A 12 10.84 9.19 -17.70
C GLY A 12 9.89 8.01 -17.52
N VAL A 13 10.23 7.01 -16.70
CA VAL A 13 9.38 5.85 -16.42
C VAL A 13 8.79 5.96 -15.02
N MET A 14 7.47 5.79 -14.90
CA MET A 14 6.84 5.67 -13.58
C MET A 14 7.20 4.32 -12.97
N LYS A 15 7.86 4.34 -11.82
CA LYS A 15 8.20 3.14 -11.07
C LYS A 15 7.41 3.09 -9.77
N PHE A 16 7.00 1.88 -9.42
CA PHE A 16 6.45 1.54 -8.13
C PHE A 16 7.17 0.31 -7.62
N ARG A 17 8.05 0.52 -6.63
CA ARG A 17 9.01 -0.48 -6.18
C ARG A 17 9.05 -0.57 -4.65
N ALA A 18 9.22 -1.77 -4.14
CA ALA A 18 9.44 -2.01 -2.71
C ALA A 18 10.46 -3.12 -2.48
N THR A 19 11.25 -3.00 -1.41
CA THR A 19 12.19 -4.04 -0.96
C THR A 19 12.16 -4.16 0.56
N ASN A 20 12.42 -5.38 1.05
CA ASN A 20 12.63 -5.70 2.45
C ASN A 20 14.10 -5.51 2.88
N LEU A 21 15.01 -5.27 1.94
CA LEU A 21 16.43 -5.06 2.21
C LEU A 21 16.68 -3.64 2.75
N THR A 22 17.25 -3.53 3.94
CA THR A 22 17.49 -2.23 4.60
C THR A 22 18.69 -1.48 4.03
N THR A 23 19.56 -2.17 3.29
CA THR A 23 20.83 -1.67 2.77
C THR A 23 20.75 -1.10 1.35
N ILE A 24 19.64 -1.34 0.64
CA ILE A 24 19.49 -1.00 -0.78
C ILE A 24 18.34 0.00 -0.94
N ASP A 25 18.48 0.98 -1.83
CA ASP A 25 17.37 1.84 -2.22
C ASP A 25 16.45 1.12 -3.22
N SER A 26 15.15 1.02 -2.90
CA SER A 26 14.12 0.46 -3.79
C SER A 26 14.08 1.10 -5.18
N ARG A 27 14.57 2.34 -5.35
CA ARG A 27 14.66 3.01 -6.65
C ARG A 27 15.65 2.32 -7.59
N TYR A 28 16.80 1.90 -7.05
CA TYR A 28 17.95 1.38 -7.81
C TYR A 28 18.16 -0.12 -7.66
N ALA A 29 17.40 -0.80 -6.79
CA ALA A 29 17.47 -2.23 -6.61
C ALA A 29 17.17 -2.99 -7.92
N ASP A 30 17.88 -4.11 -8.10
CA ASP A 30 17.58 -5.07 -9.16
C ASP A 30 16.21 -5.69 -8.93
N ILE A 31 15.54 -6.10 -10.02
CA ILE A 31 14.18 -6.67 -9.95
C ILE A 31 14.11 -7.90 -9.04
N SER A 32 15.16 -8.73 -9.01
CA SER A 32 15.26 -9.91 -8.13
C SER A 32 15.35 -9.57 -6.63
N GLN A 33 15.57 -8.31 -6.29
CA GLN A 33 15.67 -7.81 -4.91
C GLN A 33 14.42 -7.03 -4.48
N LEU A 34 13.44 -6.92 -5.39
CA LEU A 34 12.20 -6.19 -5.18
C LEU A 34 11.07 -7.17 -4.86
N THR A 35 10.33 -6.87 -3.80
CA THR A 35 9.12 -7.62 -3.43
C THR A 35 7.87 -7.06 -4.14
N ILE A 36 7.97 -5.82 -4.64
CA ILE A 36 7.01 -5.18 -5.57
C ILE A 36 7.81 -4.42 -6.62
N HIS A 37 7.44 -4.53 -7.90
CA HIS A 37 8.02 -3.76 -8.99
C HIS A 37 7.01 -3.53 -10.11
N GLU A 38 7.21 -2.47 -10.90
CA GLU A 38 6.28 -2.00 -11.93
C GLU A 38 6.02 -2.99 -13.08
N GLN A 39 6.92 -3.96 -13.27
CA GLN A 39 6.81 -4.99 -14.31
C GLN A 39 6.01 -6.22 -13.88
N MET A 40 5.49 -6.26 -12.65
CA MET A 40 4.64 -7.36 -12.20
C MET A 40 3.35 -7.39 -13.01
N ALA A 41 3.19 -8.37 -13.91
CA ALA A 41 2.03 -8.51 -14.76
C ALA A 41 1.22 -9.77 -14.37
N PRO A 42 -0.03 -9.64 -13.92
CA PRO A 42 -0.75 -8.40 -13.65
C PRO A 42 -0.52 -7.86 -12.22
N MET A 43 -0.32 -6.55 -12.05
CA MET A 43 -0.44 -5.86 -10.76
C MET A 43 -1.92 -5.75 -10.37
N VAL A 44 -2.56 -6.88 -10.10
CA VAL A 44 -3.97 -6.94 -9.69
C VAL A 44 -4.04 -6.98 -8.16
N PRO A 45 -4.82 -6.08 -7.53
CA PRO A 45 -5.11 -6.19 -6.11
C PRO A 45 -5.65 -7.58 -5.79
N LYS A 46 -5.06 -8.24 -4.81
CA LYS A 46 -5.56 -9.53 -4.32
C LYS A 46 -6.86 -9.36 -3.54
N ASP A 47 -6.99 -8.23 -2.86
CA ASP A 47 -8.21 -7.80 -2.18
C ASP A 47 -8.41 -6.28 -2.37
N SER A 48 -9.65 -5.83 -2.33
CA SER A 48 -9.99 -4.41 -2.43
C SER A 48 -11.36 -4.11 -1.85
N GLY A 49 -11.60 -2.84 -1.55
CA GLY A 49 -12.88 -2.42 -1.01
C GLY A 49 -13.00 -0.91 -0.88
N VAL A 50 -14.11 -0.50 -0.29
CA VAL A 50 -14.46 0.91 -0.09
C VAL A 50 -14.72 1.15 1.39
N ALA A 51 -14.08 2.19 1.93
CA ALA A 51 -14.32 2.69 3.28
C ALA A 51 -14.96 4.08 3.18
N VAL A 52 -16.15 4.25 3.77
CA VAL A 52 -16.89 5.52 3.77
C VAL A 52 -16.74 6.18 5.13
N PHE A 53 -16.09 7.33 5.17
CA PHE A 53 -15.89 8.13 6.37
C PHE A 53 -16.92 9.26 6.42
N ASN A 54 -17.98 9.08 7.20
CA ASN A 54 -18.99 10.13 7.47
C ASN A 54 -18.53 11.14 8.54
N VAL A 55 -17.50 10.79 9.29
CA VAL A 55 -16.80 11.64 10.27
C VAL A 55 -15.29 11.36 10.16
N THR A 56 -14.46 12.25 10.69
CA THR A 56 -13.02 11.99 10.79
C THR A 56 -12.77 10.85 11.79
N GLY A 57 -11.78 10.01 11.54
CA GLY A 57 -11.50 8.86 12.39
C GLY A 57 -10.88 7.69 11.67
N SER A 58 -11.11 6.49 12.21
CA SER A 58 -10.54 5.24 11.73
C SER A 58 -11.62 4.20 11.48
N ILE A 59 -11.43 3.39 10.43
CA ILE A 59 -12.26 2.22 10.11
C ILE A 59 -11.33 1.01 10.00
N ASN A 60 -11.77 -0.11 10.55
CA ASN A 60 -11.09 -1.40 10.40
C ASN A 60 -11.70 -2.17 9.23
N VAL A 61 -10.85 -2.66 8.34
CA VAL A 61 -11.23 -3.57 7.25
C VAL A 61 -10.44 -4.87 7.40
N GLY A 62 -11.15 -6.01 7.41
CA GLY A 62 -10.52 -7.32 7.43
C GLY A 62 -10.16 -7.75 6.02
N LEU A 63 -8.91 -8.17 5.80
CA LEU A 63 -8.53 -8.78 4.53
C LEU A 63 -9.08 -10.20 4.47
N THR A 64 -9.67 -10.56 3.33
CA THR A 64 -10.39 -11.83 3.13
C THR A 64 -9.54 -12.90 2.46
N LYS A 65 -8.35 -12.52 1.99
CA LYS A 65 -7.41 -13.39 1.27
C LYS A 65 -6.21 -13.75 2.14
N SER A 66 -5.58 -14.88 1.84
CA SER A 66 -4.31 -15.27 2.46
C SER A 66 -3.15 -14.54 1.80
N TYR A 67 -2.17 -14.10 2.57
CA TYR A 67 -0.96 -13.42 2.09
C TYR A 67 0.28 -14.11 2.65
N SER A 68 1.32 -14.26 1.82
CA SER A 68 2.60 -14.86 2.25
C SER A 68 3.44 -13.89 3.09
N TYR A 69 3.28 -12.59 2.83
CA TYR A 69 3.89 -11.48 3.57
C TYR A 69 2.82 -10.43 3.88
N PRO A 70 3.02 -9.54 4.88
CA PRO A 70 2.10 -8.43 5.09
C PRO A 70 1.91 -7.64 3.79
N PRO A 71 0.67 -7.49 3.30
CA PRO A 71 0.43 -6.89 1.98
C PRO A 71 0.79 -5.42 1.93
N PHE A 72 1.05 -4.95 0.71
CA PHE A 72 1.12 -3.54 0.42
C PHE A 72 -0.28 -2.96 0.24
N ILE A 73 -0.61 -1.92 1.02
CA ILE A 73 -1.91 -1.25 0.97
C ILE A 73 -1.79 0.07 0.21
N LEU A 74 -2.56 0.19 -0.87
CA LEU A 74 -2.75 1.45 -1.58
C LEU A 74 -4.09 2.06 -1.20
N LEU A 75 -4.08 3.34 -0.86
CA LEU A 75 -5.28 4.13 -0.56
C LEU A 75 -5.51 5.14 -1.68
N LYS A 76 -6.75 5.23 -2.17
CA LYS A 76 -7.18 6.24 -3.13
C LYS A 76 -8.36 7.00 -2.55
N SER A 77 -8.13 8.28 -2.27
CA SER A 77 -9.19 9.21 -1.86
C SER A 77 -10.03 9.64 -3.06
N ASN A 78 -11.36 9.71 -2.89
CA ASN A 78 -12.25 10.27 -3.92
C ASN A 78 -12.17 11.80 -4.01
N ILE A 79 -11.60 12.48 -3.01
CA ILE A 79 -11.42 13.94 -2.97
C ILE A 79 -9.98 14.37 -3.23
N GLY A 80 -9.11 13.43 -3.64
CA GLY A 80 -7.72 13.74 -3.99
C GLY A 80 -6.78 13.98 -2.81
N VAL A 81 -7.16 13.58 -1.58
CA VAL A 81 -6.23 13.59 -0.44
C VAL A 81 -5.09 12.61 -0.71
N VAL A 82 -3.87 13.13 -0.66
CA VAL A 82 -2.66 12.32 -0.84
C VAL A 82 -2.45 11.44 0.39
N PRO A 83 -2.27 10.12 0.24
CA PRO A 83 -1.91 9.24 1.34
C PRO A 83 -0.60 9.65 2.01
N GLY A 84 -0.61 9.68 3.34
CA GLY A 84 0.48 10.06 4.20
C GLY A 84 -0.03 10.40 5.60
N TYR A 85 0.70 9.99 6.63
CA TYR A 85 0.42 10.43 7.99
C TYR A 85 0.64 11.95 8.10
N PRO A 86 -0.29 12.73 8.69
CA PRO A 86 -1.48 12.32 9.43
C PRO A 86 -2.81 12.57 8.68
N ASN A 87 -2.81 12.64 7.35
CA ASN A 87 -3.97 13.07 6.57
C ASN A 87 -4.84 11.88 6.10
N LEU A 88 -4.20 10.85 5.56
CA LEU A 88 -4.82 9.60 5.13
C LEU A 88 -3.76 8.50 5.21
N TRP A 89 -3.89 7.55 6.13
CA TRP A 89 -2.91 6.49 6.30
C TRP A 89 -3.59 5.18 6.67
N ALA A 90 -2.88 4.08 6.47
CA ALA A 90 -3.30 2.76 6.91
C ALA A 90 -2.21 2.15 7.77
N THR A 91 -2.63 1.41 8.80
CA THR A 91 -1.78 0.47 9.52
C THR A 91 -2.35 -0.93 9.32
N ILE A 92 -1.49 -1.95 9.34
CA ILE A 92 -1.90 -3.34 9.26
C ILE A 92 -1.45 -4.08 10.50
N ASN A 93 -2.36 -4.85 11.11
CA ASN A 93 -1.99 -5.85 12.08
C ASN A 93 -1.65 -7.15 11.32
N PRO A 94 -0.36 -7.55 11.26
CA PRO A 94 0.06 -8.71 10.45
C PRO A 94 -0.49 -10.03 10.99
N ASN A 95 -0.87 -10.11 12.27
CA ASN A 95 -1.37 -11.33 12.89
C ASN A 95 -2.85 -11.56 12.61
N SER A 96 -3.65 -10.49 12.55
CA SER A 96 -5.09 -10.57 12.31
C SER A 96 -5.51 -10.20 10.89
N LEU A 97 -4.56 -9.76 10.05
CA LEU A 97 -4.80 -9.22 8.71
C LEU A 97 -5.90 -8.15 8.68
N VAL A 98 -5.99 -7.37 9.75
CA VAL A 98 -6.88 -6.21 9.84
C VAL A 98 -6.09 -4.97 9.46
N VAL A 99 -6.61 -4.23 8.47
CA VAL A 99 -6.10 -2.92 8.08
C VAL A 99 -6.95 -1.85 8.75
N THR A 100 -6.31 -0.97 9.51
CA THR A 100 -6.95 0.22 10.08
C THR A 100 -6.65 1.41 9.18
N ILE A 101 -7.66 1.88 8.45
CA ILE A 101 -7.59 3.06 7.59
C ILE A 101 -8.03 4.27 8.41
N SER A 102 -7.22 5.32 8.45
CA SER A 102 -7.47 6.51 9.26
C SER A 102 -7.38 7.77 8.40
N THR A 103 -8.26 8.73 8.67
CA THR A 103 -8.27 10.01 7.97
C THR A 103 -8.79 11.19 8.80
N ARG A 104 -8.32 12.39 8.44
CA ARG A 104 -8.80 13.68 8.96
C ARG A 104 -9.88 14.33 8.09
N PHE A 105 -10.43 13.63 7.10
CA PHE A 105 -11.42 14.18 6.17
C PHE A 105 -12.63 13.27 6.05
N VAL A 106 -13.82 13.87 5.96
CA VAL A 106 -15.08 13.16 5.66
C VAL A 106 -15.11 12.89 4.16
N HIS A 107 -14.89 11.63 3.77
CA HIS A 107 -14.81 11.24 2.36
C HIS A 107 -14.83 9.72 2.16
N THR A 108 -14.77 9.29 0.90
CA THR A 108 -14.71 7.86 0.54
C THR A 108 -13.29 7.49 0.11
N VAL A 109 -12.78 6.41 0.68
CA VAL A 109 -11.46 5.84 0.34
C VAL A 109 -11.66 4.48 -0.30
N THR A 110 -11.17 4.32 -1.52
CA THR A 110 -10.98 2.99 -2.10
C THR A 110 -9.62 2.46 -1.66
N TRP A 111 -9.58 1.23 -1.17
CA TRP A 111 -8.34 0.58 -0.76
C TRP A 111 -8.07 -0.66 -1.60
N TYR A 112 -6.79 -0.95 -1.79
CA TYR A 112 -6.31 -2.10 -2.55
C TYR A 112 -5.17 -2.76 -1.78
N ALA A 113 -5.23 -4.08 -1.63
CA ALA A 113 -4.19 -4.88 -1.02
C ALA A 113 -3.49 -5.73 -2.09
N PHE A 114 -2.21 -5.47 -2.28
CA PHE A 114 -1.36 -6.18 -3.22
C PHE A 114 -0.54 -7.24 -2.48
N ASP A 115 -0.48 -8.42 -3.07
CA ASP A 115 0.43 -9.46 -2.60
C ASP A 115 1.87 -9.12 -2.99
N GLU A 116 2.81 -9.67 -2.25
CA GLU A 116 4.23 -9.46 -2.49
C GLU A 116 4.84 -10.73 -3.07
N LEU A 117 5.81 -10.57 -3.98
CA LEU A 117 6.55 -11.72 -4.50
C LEU A 117 7.45 -12.31 -3.41
N VAL A 118 7.61 -13.62 -3.50
CA VAL A 118 8.62 -14.42 -2.79
C VAL A 118 9.96 -14.27 -3.50
#